data_AF-A0A7S1WPN2-F1
#
_entry.id   AF-A0A7S1WPN2-F1
#
_cell.length_a   1.000
_cell.length_b   1.000
_cell.length_c   1.000
_cell.angle_alpha   90.00
_cell.angle_beta   90.00
_cell.angle_gamma   90.00
#
_symmetry.space_group_name_H-M   'P 1'
#
loop_
_entity.id
_entity.type
_entity.pdbx_description
1 polymer ?
#
loop_
_entity_poly.entity_id
_entity_poly.type
_entity_poly.pdbx_seq_one_letter_code
_entity_poly.pdbx_strand_id
1 'polypeptide(L)'
;RQAEGCGLRVYECMVKSLMAERRYFQFYPQLELDLTAEFLGQLLRFDLLPEGEDLASALRCVVGALRQPEGSPMRRFGQLCTDQFRERLHNYPVLVAQLQPSAP
;
A
#
# COMPACT_ATOMS: atom_id res chain seq x y z
N ARG A 1 -12.70 -19.92 21.56
CA ARG A 1 -13.95 -19.52 20.86
C ARG A 1 -14.25 -18.02 20.92
N GLN A 2 -14.18 -17.32 22.07
CA GLN A 2 -14.45 -15.86 22.09
C GLN A 2 -13.22 -14.97 21.80
N ALA A 3 -12.00 -15.48 21.99
CA ALA A 3 -10.76 -14.76 21.71
C ALA A 3 -10.48 -14.57 20.20
N GLU A 4 -10.88 -15.54 19.36
CA GLU A 4 -10.69 -15.49 17.90
C GLU A 4 -11.49 -14.35 17.25
N GLY A 5 -12.70 -14.06 17.77
CA GLY A 5 -13.52 -12.95 17.31
C GLY A 5 -13.02 -11.56 17.73
N CYS A 6 -12.16 -11.45 18.74
CA CYS A 6 -11.57 -10.16 19.11
C CYS A 6 -10.42 -9.78 18.15
N GLY A 7 -9.55 -10.74 17.85
CA GLY A 7 -8.41 -10.53 16.94
C GLY A 7 -8.82 -10.14 15.53
N LEU A 8 -9.84 -10.80 14.96
CA LEU A 8 -10.38 -10.46 13.64
C LEU A 8 -10.96 -9.04 13.59
N ARG A 9 -11.66 -8.60 14.66
CA ARG A 9 -12.19 -7.22 14.74
C ARG A 9 -11.10 -6.17 14.83
N VAL A 10 -10.01 -6.45 15.53
CA VAL A 10 -8.84 -5.53 15.59
C VAL A 10 -8.19 -5.44 14.21
N TYR A 11 -7.94 -6.58 13.57
CA TYR A 11 -7.38 -6.63 12.21
C TYR A 11 -8.24 -5.84 11.20
N GLU A 12 -9.55 -6.11 11.15
CA GLU A 12 -10.45 -5.39 10.25
C GLU A 12 -10.45 -3.89 10.52
N CYS A 13 -10.47 -3.49 11.80
CA CYS A 13 -10.42 -2.10 12.21
C CYS A 13 -9.12 -1.43 11.74
N MET A 14 -7.98 -2.09 11.91
CA MET A 14 -6.68 -1.58 11.49
C MET A 14 -6.62 -1.39 9.97
N VAL A 15 -7.04 -2.39 9.19
CA VAL A 15 -7.02 -2.30 7.72
C VAL A 15 -7.97 -1.20 7.24
N LYS A 16 -9.21 -1.16 7.75
CA LYS A 16 -10.19 -0.14 7.37
C LYS A 16 -9.71 1.27 7.75
N SER A 17 -9.08 1.43 8.91
CA SER A 17 -8.54 2.72 9.36
C SER A 17 -7.41 3.18 8.43
N LEU A 18 -6.43 2.32 8.17
CA LEU A 18 -5.33 2.61 7.25
C LEU A 18 -5.85 3.01 5.85
N MET A 19 -6.84 2.26 5.34
CA MET A 19 -7.44 2.53 4.04
C MET A 19 -8.26 3.84 4.01
N ALA A 20 -8.92 4.20 5.11
CA ALA A 20 -9.62 5.48 5.23
C ALA A 20 -8.65 6.67 5.29
N GLU A 21 -7.45 6.46 5.84
CA GLU A 21 -6.45 7.50 6.06
C GLU A 21 -5.61 7.83 4.81
N ARG A 22 -5.62 7.00 3.77
CA ARG A 22 -4.79 7.17 2.55
C ARG A 22 -4.77 8.58 1.96
N ARG A 23 -5.90 9.30 2.00
CA ARG A 23 -6.01 10.70 1.52
C ARG A 23 -5.17 11.71 2.31
N TYR A 24 -4.77 11.34 3.52
CA TYR A 24 -3.98 12.16 4.43
C TYR A 24 -2.49 11.81 4.44
N PHE A 25 -2.06 10.75 3.75
CA PHE A 25 -0.65 10.32 3.73
C PHE A 25 0.30 11.44 3.27
N GLN A 26 -0.14 12.30 2.35
CA GLN A 26 0.63 13.47 1.91
C GLN A 26 0.94 14.48 3.03
N PHE A 27 0.22 14.42 4.15
CA PHE A 27 0.42 15.27 5.32
C PHE A 27 1.15 14.55 6.47
N TYR A 28 1.50 13.27 6.30
CA TYR A 28 2.27 12.55 7.29
C TYR A 28 3.71 13.10 7.31
N PRO A 29 4.33 13.24 8.49
CA PRO A 29 5.77 13.44 8.53
C PRO A 29 6.49 12.22 7.94
N GLN A 30 7.73 12.44 7.51
CA GLN A 30 8.44 11.48 6.66
C GLN A 30 8.61 10.10 7.33
N LEU A 31 8.90 10.07 8.63
CA LEU A 31 9.13 8.82 9.36
C LEU A 31 7.86 7.96 9.39
N GLU A 32 6.73 8.58 9.73
CA GLU A 32 5.43 7.93 9.81
C GLU A 32 4.98 7.49 8.42
N LEU A 33 5.26 8.28 7.38
CA LEU A 33 4.97 7.92 6.00
C LEU A 33 5.80 6.70 5.56
N ASP A 34 7.08 6.65 5.89
CA ASP A 34 7.96 5.51 5.58
C ASP A 34 7.47 4.23 6.29
N LEU A 35 7.15 4.32 7.58
CA LEU A 35 6.59 3.19 8.34
C LEU A 35 5.25 2.71 7.75
N THR A 36 4.40 3.65 7.33
CA THR A 36 3.12 3.34 6.68
C THR A 36 3.34 2.63 5.34
N ALA A 37 4.37 3.04 4.58
CA ALA A 37 4.74 2.41 3.32
C ALA A 37 5.17 0.95 3.52
N GLU A 38 6.05 0.71 4.50
CA GLU A 38 6.51 -0.64 4.83
C GLU A 38 5.34 -1.51 5.30
N PHE A 39 4.47 -0.97 6.17
CA PHE A 39 3.31 -1.68 6.67
C PHE A 39 2.35 -2.08 5.54
N LEU A 40 1.97 -1.13 4.67
CA LEU A 40 1.10 -1.42 3.53
C LEU A 40 1.74 -2.42 2.56
N GLY A 41 3.03 -2.29 2.31
CA GLY A 41 3.78 -3.20 1.45
C GLY A 41 3.81 -4.63 2.00
N GLN A 42 3.93 -4.80 3.32
CA GLN A 42 3.84 -6.11 3.97
C GLN A 42 2.42 -6.68 3.91
N LEU A 43 1.37 -5.85 4.06
CA LEU A 43 0.00 -6.32 3.89
C LEU A 43 -0.24 -6.90 2.49
N LEU A 44 0.31 -6.25 1.46
CA LEU A 44 0.30 -6.76 0.08
C LEU A 44 1.15 -8.03 -0.07
N ARG A 45 2.37 -8.04 0.52
CA ARG A 45 3.30 -9.18 0.46
C ARG A 45 2.71 -10.47 1.01
N PHE A 46 1.89 -10.40 2.07
CA PHE A 46 1.37 -11.56 2.78
C PHE A 46 -0.11 -11.84 2.50
N ASP A 47 -0.70 -11.22 1.48
CA ASP A 47 -2.14 -11.33 1.15
C ASP A 47 -3.06 -11.03 2.35
N LEU A 48 -2.67 -10.03 3.16
CA LEU A 48 -3.39 -9.61 4.36
C LEU A 48 -4.39 -8.48 4.07
N LEU A 49 -4.61 -8.11 2.81
CA LEU A 49 -5.72 -7.25 2.43
C LEU A 49 -6.88 -8.10 1.92
N PRO A 50 -8.13 -7.82 2.33
CA PRO A 50 -9.29 -8.45 1.73
C PRO A 50 -9.29 -8.29 0.21
N GLU A 51 -9.63 -9.36 -0.50
CA GLU A 51 -9.79 -9.32 -1.95
C GLU A 51 -10.89 -8.34 -2.38
N GLY A 52 -10.83 -7.88 -3.64
CA GLY A 52 -11.78 -6.92 -4.19
C GLY A 52 -11.32 -5.48 -4.00
N GLU A 53 -12.18 -4.63 -3.45
CA GLU A 53 -12.00 -3.18 -3.49
C GLU A 53 -10.88 -2.66 -2.57
N ASP A 54 -10.64 -3.31 -1.42
CA ASP A 54 -9.55 -2.93 -0.51
C ASP A 54 -8.18 -3.15 -1.17
N LEU A 55 -7.95 -4.35 -1.71
CA LEU A 55 -6.74 -4.66 -2.48
C LEU A 55 -6.60 -3.73 -3.70
N ALA A 56 -7.65 -3.57 -4.50
CA ALA A 56 -7.61 -2.72 -5.68
C ALA A 56 -7.27 -1.27 -5.32
N SER A 57 -7.87 -0.74 -4.25
CA SER A 57 -7.63 0.62 -3.80
C SER A 57 -6.25 0.81 -3.16
N ALA A 58 -5.70 -0.21 -2.49
CA ALA A 58 -4.31 -0.20 -2.03
C ALA A 58 -3.32 -0.15 -3.20
N LEU A 59 -3.52 -0.99 -4.23
CA LEU A 59 -2.69 -0.97 -5.44
C LEU A 59 -2.77 0.37 -6.18
N ARG A 60 -3.96 0.96 -6.30
CA ARG A 60 -4.14 2.32 -6.87
C ARG A 60 -3.42 3.38 -6.04
N CYS A 61 -3.40 3.26 -4.72
CA CYS A 61 -2.66 4.16 -3.83
C CYS A 61 -1.14 4.08 -4.11
N VAL A 62 -0.60 2.87 -4.22
CA VAL A 62 0.83 2.64 -4.55
C VAL A 62 1.18 3.21 -5.93
N VAL A 63 0.36 2.94 -6.95
CA VAL A 63 0.59 3.50 -8.30
C VAL A 63 0.49 5.03 -8.30
N GLY A 64 -0.51 5.59 -7.60
CA GLY A 64 -0.67 7.05 -7.49
C GLY A 64 0.52 7.71 -6.81
N ALA A 65 1.08 7.06 -5.78
CA ALA A 65 2.29 7.47 -5.10
C ALA A 65 3.52 7.41 -6.02
N LEU A 66 3.68 6.33 -6.78
CA LEU A 66 4.76 6.15 -7.76
C LEU A 66 4.66 7.07 -8.99
N ARG A 67 3.54 7.77 -9.16
CA ARG A 67 3.39 8.81 -10.20
C ARG A 67 3.73 10.21 -9.71
N GLN A 68 3.97 10.40 -8.42
CA GLN A 68 4.36 11.70 -7.88
C GLN A 68 5.77 12.10 -8.36
N PRO A 69 6.11 13.40 -8.39
CA PRO A 69 7.41 13.88 -8.84
C PRO A 69 8.59 13.21 -8.11
N GLU A 70 9.72 13.07 -8.80
CA GLU A 70 10.96 12.61 -8.20
C GLU A 70 11.34 13.46 -6.98
N GLY A 71 11.79 12.81 -5.91
CA GLY A 71 12.12 13.47 -4.64
C GLY A 71 10.92 13.84 -3.74
N SER A 72 9.67 13.64 -4.19
CA SER A 72 8.51 13.85 -3.32
C SER A 72 8.38 12.75 -2.24
N PRO A 73 7.90 13.08 -1.02
CA PRO A 73 7.67 12.08 0.04
C PRO A 73 6.78 10.93 -0.40
N MET A 74 5.74 11.23 -1.18
CA MET A 74 4.82 10.22 -1.71
C MET A 74 5.48 9.32 -2.76
N ARG A 75 6.42 9.81 -3.59
CA ARG A 75 7.15 8.92 -4.49
C ARG A 75 8.02 7.94 -3.72
N ARG A 76 8.68 8.41 -2.66
CA ARG A 76 9.46 7.56 -1.75
C ARG A 76 8.57 6.53 -1.04
N PHE A 77 7.38 6.93 -0.57
CA PHE A 77 6.37 6.00 -0.05
C PHE A 77 6.06 4.88 -1.05
N GLY A 78 5.80 5.23 -2.31
CA GLY A 78 5.51 4.27 -3.36
C GLY A 78 6.66 3.28 -3.59
N GLN A 79 7.90 3.77 -3.60
CA GLN A 79 9.11 2.95 -3.76
C GLN A 79 9.29 1.98 -2.59
N LEU A 80 9.27 2.49 -1.35
CA LEU A 80 9.41 1.69 -0.13
C LEU A 80 8.34 0.61 -0.02
N CYS A 81 7.09 0.96 -0.34
CA CYS A 81 5.98 0.00 -0.33
C CYS A 81 6.22 -1.12 -1.36
N THR A 82 6.60 -0.75 -2.59
CA THR A 82 6.86 -1.70 -3.69
C THR A 82 8.01 -2.65 -3.37
N ASP A 83 9.04 -2.16 -2.69
CA ASP A 83 10.20 -2.98 -2.30
C ASP A 83 9.82 -4.14 -1.37
N GLN A 84 8.76 -4.00 -0.55
CA GLN A 84 8.31 -5.05 0.36
C GLN A 84 7.76 -6.29 -0.37
N PHE A 85 7.19 -6.13 -1.56
CA PHE A 85 6.55 -7.22 -2.31
C PHE A 85 7.11 -7.39 -3.74
N ARG A 86 8.35 -6.96 -3.96
CA ARG A 86 9.04 -7.00 -5.26
C ARG A 86 9.00 -8.38 -5.92
N GLU A 87 9.22 -9.43 -5.14
CA GLU A 87 9.19 -10.83 -5.61
C GLU A 87 7.82 -11.25 -6.14
N ARG A 88 6.75 -10.59 -5.68
CA ARG A 88 5.36 -10.86 -6.05
C ARG A 88 4.80 -9.89 -7.08
N LEU A 89 5.60 -8.95 -7.60
CA LEU A 89 5.13 -7.97 -8.59
C LEU A 89 4.55 -8.61 -9.86
N HIS A 90 5.03 -9.79 -10.23
CA HIS A 90 4.49 -10.55 -11.35
C HIS A 90 3.00 -10.92 -11.20
N ASN A 91 2.49 -10.98 -9.96
CA ASN A 91 1.07 -11.21 -9.67
C ASN A 91 0.21 -9.97 -9.90
N TYR A 92 0.82 -8.79 -10.11
CA TYR A 92 0.13 -7.52 -10.31
C TYR A 92 0.51 -6.91 -11.66
N PRO A 93 0.10 -7.54 -12.79
CA PRO A 93 0.49 -7.08 -14.13
C PRO A 93 0.05 -5.64 -14.41
N VAL A 94 -1.06 -5.19 -13.84
CA VAL A 94 -1.56 -3.81 -13.94
C VAL A 94 -0.64 -2.81 -13.23
N LEU A 95 0.00 -3.20 -12.13
CA LEU A 95 0.96 -2.36 -11.43
C LEU A 95 2.27 -2.29 -12.21
N VAL A 96 2.75 -3.44 -12.72
CA VAL A 96 3.96 -3.50 -13.58
C VAL A 96 3.80 -2.65 -14.84
N ALA A 97 2.65 -2.74 -15.53
CA ALA A 97 2.37 -1.95 -16.71
C ALA A 97 2.36 -0.43 -16.42
N GLN A 98 1.94 -0.03 -15.22
CA GLN A 98 1.91 1.38 -14.81
C GLN A 98 3.25 1.91 -14.29
N LEU A 99 4.22 1.03 -14.05
CA LEU A 99 5.60 1.39 -13.67
C LEU A 99 6.53 1.52 -14.87
N GLN A 100 6.16 0.98 -16.03
CA GLN A 100 6.95 1.21 -17.23
C GLN A 100 6.90 2.70 -17.57
N PRO A 101 8.05 3.34 -17.84
CA PRO A 101 8.06 4.70 -18.34
C PRO A 101 7.17 4.73 -19.58
N SER A 102 6.22 5.66 -19.62
CA SER A 102 5.42 5.92 -20.82
C SER A 102 6.42 6.09 -21.98
N ALA A 103 6.36 5.15 -22.93
CA ALA A 103 7.25 5.17 -24.08
C ALA A 103 7.18 6.57 -24.74
N PRO A 104 8.32 7.09 -25.22
CA PRO A 104 8.40 8.44 -25.80
C PRO A 104 7.50 8.60 -27.03
#